data_AF-A0A2M7KL92-F1
#
_entry.id   AF-A0A2M7KL92-F1
#
_cell.length_a   1.000
_cell.length_b   1.000
_cell.length_c   1.000
_cell.angle_alpha   90.00
_cell.angle_beta   90.00
_cell.angle_gamma   90.00
#
_symmetry.space_group_name_H-M   'P 1'
#
loop_
_entity.id
_entity.type
_entity.pdbx_description
1 polymer ?
#
loop_
_entity_poly.entity_id
_entity_poly.type
_entity_poly.pdbx_seq_one_letter_code
_entity_poly.pdbx_strand_id
1 'polypeptide(L)'
;MLNGGSGRNGHTLPAFDLLLTEGIGALRGRALAAAAAHTDVDRVTQCQAMAVALEAVSAYALRHARLARELAAADARRPCAETRASRAAELKEVGRVCEWVAHRAPGTLREALQLLWFAHLGIKLDDGGVGHSFGRFDQYLFPFYAADLDAGRLTRDEAAELILQPYLARMCSARVS
;
A
#
# COMPACT_ATOMS: atom_id res chain seq x y z
N MET A 1 -39.81 17.59 2.09
CA MET A 1 -38.41 18.08 1.95
C MET A 1 -37.55 17.30 2.93
N LEU A 2 -36.78 16.30 2.47
CA LEU A 2 -35.69 15.75 3.26
C LEU A 2 -34.48 15.64 2.34
N ASN A 3 -33.48 16.44 2.70
CA ASN A 3 -32.34 16.84 1.91
C ASN A 3 -31.44 15.63 1.59
N GLY A 4 -31.26 15.34 0.30
CA GLY A 4 -30.36 14.31 -0.22
C GLY A 4 -28.90 14.76 -0.15
N GLY A 5 -28.33 14.84 1.05
CA GLY A 5 -26.90 15.04 1.25
C GLY A 5 -26.14 13.73 1.17
N SER A 6 -25.87 13.21 -0.04
CA SER A 6 -25.00 12.05 -0.26
C SER A 6 -23.50 12.40 -0.18
N GLY A 7 -23.12 13.23 0.79
CA GLY A 7 -21.71 13.55 1.03
C GLY A 7 -21.06 12.41 1.81
N ARG A 8 -20.19 11.63 1.17
CA ARG A 8 -19.31 10.67 1.85
C ARG A 8 -18.22 11.43 2.61
N ASN A 9 -17.84 10.95 3.80
CA ASN A 9 -16.98 11.69 4.73
C ASN A 9 -15.48 11.58 4.34
N GLY A 10 -15.03 12.44 3.44
CA GLY A 10 -13.61 12.70 3.17
C GLY A 10 -12.94 13.65 4.19
N HIS A 11 -11.78 14.23 3.83
CA HIS A 11 -11.01 15.19 4.67
C HIS A 11 -10.37 14.59 5.93
N THR A 12 -9.82 13.38 5.80
CA THR A 12 -9.06 12.72 6.87
C THR A 12 -7.59 12.59 6.51
N LEU A 13 -6.73 12.65 7.53
CA LEU A 13 -5.32 12.29 7.46
C LEU A 13 -5.14 10.94 8.16
N PRO A 14 -5.08 9.82 7.42
CA PRO A 14 -4.80 8.52 7.99
C PRO A 14 -3.43 8.51 8.68
N ALA A 15 -3.32 7.76 9.78
CA ALA A 15 -2.06 7.55 10.50
C ALA A 15 -1.11 6.61 9.71
N PHE A 16 -0.62 7.09 8.57
CA PHE A 16 0.31 6.34 7.70
C PHE A 16 1.65 6.08 8.38
N ASP A 17 2.09 6.98 9.26
CA ASP A 17 3.26 6.80 10.12
C ASP A 17 3.16 5.53 10.98
N LEU A 18 2.01 5.32 11.62
CA LEU A 18 1.74 4.13 12.42
C LEU A 18 1.76 2.86 11.56
N LEU A 19 1.13 2.91 10.39
CA LEU A 19 1.11 1.79 9.45
C LEU A 19 2.51 1.42 8.97
N LEU A 20 3.35 2.40 8.65
CA LEU A 20 4.72 2.16 8.18
C LEU A 20 5.64 1.70 9.32
N THR A 21 5.36 2.09 10.55
CA THR A 21 6.15 1.68 11.73
C THR A 21 5.82 0.25 12.15
N GLU A 22 4.54 -0.12 12.20
CA GLU A 22 4.11 -1.41 12.76
C GLU A 22 3.79 -2.47 11.69
N GLY A 23 3.31 -2.05 10.51
CA GLY A 23 2.83 -2.93 9.46
C GLY A 23 1.44 -3.52 9.73
N ILE A 24 0.87 -4.13 8.69
CA ILE A 24 -0.51 -4.65 8.71
C ILE A 24 -0.69 -5.74 9.78
N GLY A 25 0.28 -6.66 9.90
CA GLY A 25 0.18 -7.81 10.80
C GLY A 25 0.12 -7.41 12.27
N ALA A 26 0.98 -6.48 12.69
CA ALA A 26 1.01 -5.98 14.06
C ALA A 26 -0.28 -5.23 14.41
N LEU A 27 -0.75 -4.36 13.51
CA LEU A 27 -2.00 -3.63 13.70
C LEU A 27 -3.22 -4.56 13.79
N ARG A 28 -3.25 -5.62 12.96
CA ARG A 28 -4.31 -6.64 13.03
C ARG A 28 -4.26 -7.38 14.36
N GLY A 29 -3.07 -7.75 14.82
CA GLY A 29 -2.86 -8.36 16.13
C GLY A 29 -3.36 -7.48 17.27
N ARG A 30 -3.04 -6.17 17.23
CA ARG A 30 -3.54 -5.19 18.21
C ARG A 30 -5.06 -5.06 18.19
N ALA A 31 -5.68 -5.03 17.02
CA ALA A 31 -7.13 -4.96 16.88
C ALA A 31 -7.81 -6.21 17.49
N LEU A 32 -7.27 -7.40 17.22
CA LEU A 32 -7.79 -8.65 17.80
C LEU A 32 -7.59 -8.71 19.32
N ALA A 33 -6.43 -8.28 19.82
CA ALA A 33 -6.16 -8.22 21.26
C ALA A 33 -7.10 -7.24 21.96
N ALA A 34 -7.38 -6.08 21.36
CA ALA A 34 -8.34 -5.11 21.88
C ALA A 34 -9.77 -5.68 21.89
N ALA A 35 -10.18 -6.39 20.84
CA ALA A 35 -11.48 -7.07 20.81
C ALA A 35 -11.62 -8.11 21.93
N ALA A 36 -10.55 -8.83 22.28
CA ALA A 36 -10.57 -9.80 23.37
C ALA A 36 -10.56 -9.17 24.77
N ALA A 37 -10.08 -7.93 24.90
CA ALA A 37 -9.94 -7.22 26.18
C ALA A 37 -11.17 -6.40 26.57
N HIS A 38 -12.11 -6.16 25.65
CA HIS A 38 -13.32 -5.40 25.91
C HIS A 38 -14.54 -6.29 26.16
N THR A 39 -15.44 -5.83 27.02
CA THR A 39 -16.76 -6.47 27.28
C THR A 39 -17.92 -5.75 26.61
N ASP A 40 -17.68 -4.52 26.15
CA ASP A 40 -18.65 -3.70 25.42
C ASP A 40 -18.80 -4.21 23.97
N VAL A 41 -20.02 -4.61 23.60
CA VAL A 41 -20.30 -5.26 22.30
C VAL A 41 -19.95 -4.35 21.13
N ASP A 42 -20.20 -3.05 21.24
CA ASP A 42 -19.91 -2.09 20.17
C ASP A 42 -18.39 -1.95 19.97
N ARG A 43 -17.64 -1.87 21.07
CA ARG A 43 -16.17 -1.85 21.03
C ARG A 43 -15.57 -3.12 20.46
N VAL A 44 -16.07 -4.28 20.88
CA VAL A 44 -15.64 -5.58 20.34
C VAL A 44 -15.89 -5.63 18.83
N THR A 45 -17.10 -5.25 18.41
CA THR A 45 -17.50 -5.24 16.99
C THR A 45 -16.62 -4.29 16.18
N GLN A 46 -16.33 -3.10 16.68
CA GLN A 46 -15.46 -2.13 16.03
C GLN A 46 -14.04 -2.68 15.84
N CYS A 47 -13.45 -3.27 16.89
CA CYS A 47 -12.11 -3.85 16.82
C CYS A 47 -12.04 -5.04 15.86
N GLN A 48 -13.08 -5.89 15.82
CA GLN A 48 -13.18 -6.98 14.85
C GLN A 48 -13.29 -6.46 13.41
N ALA A 49 -14.10 -5.43 13.18
CA ALA A 49 -14.22 -4.80 11.86
C ALA A 49 -12.87 -4.23 11.38
N MET A 50 -12.10 -3.58 12.28
CA MET A 50 -10.75 -3.12 11.96
C MET A 50 -9.81 -4.28 11.57
N ALA A 51 -9.86 -5.40 12.30
CA ALA A 51 -9.06 -6.58 11.98
C ALA A 51 -9.41 -7.17 10.60
N VAL A 52 -10.70 -7.22 10.26
CA VAL A 52 -11.18 -7.66 8.94
C VAL A 52 -10.72 -6.72 7.82
N ALA A 53 -10.79 -5.40 8.04
CA ALA A 53 -10.32 -4.42 7.06
C ALA A 53 -8.81 -4.56 6.79
N LEU A 54 -8.00 -4.75 7.83
CA LEU A 54 -6.56 -4.98 7.70
C LEU A 54 -6.26 -6.30 6.97
N GLU A 55 -7.03 -7.35 7.23
CA GLU A 55 -6.93 -8.62 6.51
C GLU A 55 -7.30 -8.49 5.04
N ALA A 56 -8.32 -7.70 4.71
CA ALA A 56 -8.69 -7.42 3.32
C ALA A 56 -7.57 -6.70 2.56
N VAL A 57 -6.89 -5.72 3.18
CA VAL A 57 -5.72 -5.05 2.58
C VAL A 57 -4.56 -6.03 2.39
N SER A 58 -4.29 -6.90 3.36
CA SER A 58 -3.28 -7.97 3.23
C SER A 58 -3.60 -8.92 2.07
N ALA A 59 -4.84 -9.41 1.98
CA ALA A 59 -5.28 -10.26 0.90
C ALA A 59 -5.18 -9.57 -0.47
N TYR A 60 -5.46 -8.26 -0.52
CA TYR A 60 -5.29 -7.45 -1.72
C TYR A 60 -3.81 -7.39 -2.16
N ALA A 61 -2.88 -7.18 -1.24
CA ALA A 61 -1.45 -7.20 -1.51
C ALA A 61 -0.97 -8.57 -2.01
N LEU A 62 -1.41 -9.66 -1.37
CA LEU A 62 -1.06 -11.03 -1.80
C LEU A 62 -1.59 -11.38 -3.20
N ARG A 63 -2.79 -10.88 -3.56
CA ARG A 63 -3.32 -11.06 -4.92
C ARG A 63 -2.42 -10.37 -5.96
N HIS A 64 -1.93 -9.18 -5.66
CA HIS A 64 -0.97 -8.47 -6.52
C HIS A 64 0.39 -9.16 -6.57
N ALA A 65 0.86 -9.73 -5.45
CA ALA A 65 2.07 -10.52 -5.44
C ALA A 65 2.00 -11.71 -6.40
N ARG A 66 0.87 -12.45 -6.34
CA ARG A 66 0.58 -13.57 -7.25
C ARG A 66 0.53 -13.11 -8.71
N LEU A 67 -0.20 -12.04 -9.00
CA LEU A 67 -0.32 -11.50 -10.36
C LEU A 67 1.05 -11.07 -10.91
N ALA A 68 1.87 -10.39 -10.11
CA ALA A 68 3.20 -9.98 -10.51
C ALA A 68 4.10 -11.18 -10.90
N ARG A 69 3.99 -12.30 -10.17
CA ARG A 69 4.69 -13.55 -10.51
C ARG A 69 4.18 -14.18 -11.81
N GLU A 70 2.87 -14.22 -12.00
CA GLU A 70 2.25 -14.73 -13.23
C GLU A 70 2.70 -13.90 -14.44
N LEU A 71 2.71 -12.57 -14.31
CA LEU A 71 3.21 -11.66 -15.33
C LEU A 71 4.71 -11.83 -15.57
N ALA A 72 5.53 -12.00 -14.53
CA ALA A 72 6.96 -12.24 -14.70
C ALA A 72 7.25 -13.53 -15.50
N ALA A 73 6.47 -14.59 -15.23
CA ALA A 73 6.56 -15.87 -15.95
C ALA A 73 6.08 -15.75 -17.41
N ALA A 74 5.05 -14.93 -17.66
CA ALA A 74 4.58 -14.66 -19.02
C ALA A 74 5.56 -13.80 -19.82
N ASP A 75 6.14 -12.78 -19.19
CA ASP A 75 7.08 -11.85 -19.82
C ASP A 75 8.35 -12.54 -20.29
N ALA A 76 8.80 -13.57 -19.53
CA ALA A 76 9.91 -14.45 -19.89
C ALA A 76 9.79 -15.11 -21.28
N ARG A 77 8.61 -15.06 -21.92
CA ARG A 77 8.35 -15.59 -23.26
C ARG A 77 8.34 -14.55 -24.39
N ARG A 78 8.58 -13.25 -24.11
CA ARG A 78 8.60 -12.19 -25.14
C ARG A 78 9.77 -12.33 -26.11
N PRO A 79 9.67 -11.89 -27.38
CA PRO A 79 10.73 -12.06 -28.39
C PRO A 79 12.01 -11.23 -28.15
N CYS A 80 11.93 -10.05 -27.53
CA CYS A 80 13.09 -9.20 -27.27
C CYS A 80 13.76 -9.55 -25.92
N ALA A 81 15.02 -9.98 -25.94
CA ALA A 81 15.72 -10.53 -24.76
C ALA A 81 16.10 -9.48 -23.71
N GLU A 82 16.48 -8.28 -24.11
CA GLU A 82 16.95 -7.22 -23.22
C GLU A 82 15.80 -6.60 -22.41
N THR A 83 14.67 -6.33 -23.07
CA THR A 83 13.43 -5.88 -22.40
C THR A 83 12.82 -6.94 -21.48
N ARG A 84 12.92 -8.23 -21.85
CA ARG A 84 12.44 -9.38 -21.06
C ARG A 84 13.16 -9.50 -19.71
N ALA A 85 14.48 -9.42 -19.70
CA ALA A 85 15.27 -9.63 -18.48
C ALA A 85 15.01 -8.51 -17.45
N SER A 86 14.96 -7.26 -17.90
CA SER A 86 14.69 -6.09 -17.04
C SER A 86 13.26 -6.13 -16.47
N ARG A 87 12.25 -6.40 -17.32
CA ARG A 87 10.85 -6.38 -16.89
C ARG A 87 10.49 -7.56 -15.98
N ALA A 88 10.99 -8.75 -16.28
CA ALA A 88 10.75 -9.92 -15.43
C ALA A 88 11.42 -9.76 -14.05
N ALA A 89 12.59 -9.12 -13.97
CA ALA A 89 13.24 -8.82 -12.69
C ALA A 89 12.43 -7.82 -11.86
N GLU A 90 11.96 -6.73 -12.49
CA GLU A 90 11.09 -5.75 -11.84
C GLU A 90 9.80 -6.38 -11.30
N LEU A 91 9.12 -7.21 -12.11
CA LEU A 91 7.88 -7.89 -11.69
C LEU A 91 8.11 -8.89 -10.55
N LYS A 92 9.26 -9.57 -10.52
CA LYS A 92 9.65 -10.42 -9.38
C LYS A 92 9.83 -9.59 -8.12
N GLU A 93 10.47 -8.43 -8.24
CA GLU A 93 10.65 -7.52 -7.11
C GLU A 93 9.32 -6.95 -6.60
N VAL A 94 8.42 -6.55 -7.51
CA VAL A 94 7.05 -6.14 -7.14
C VAL A 94 6.34 -7.28 -6.38
N GLY A 95 6.46 -8.51 -6.87
CA GLY A 95 5.92 -9.70 -6.20
C GLY A 95 6.45 -9.88 -4.78
N ARG A 96 7.78 -9.80 -4.61
CA ARG A 96 8.46 -9.91 -3.30
C ARG A 96 7.99 -8.82 -2.34
N VAL A 97 7.94 -7.57 -2.81
CA VAL A 97 7.52 -6.42 -2.01
C VAL A 97 6.07 -6.56 -1.56
N CYS A 98 5.16 -6.92 -2.46
CA CYS A 98 3.73 -7.10 -2.15
C CYS A 98 3.51 -8.19 -1.09
N GLU A 99 4.26 -9.29 -1.17
CA GLU A 99 4.22 -10.35 -0.15
C GLU A 99 4.76 -9.91 1.20
N TRP A 100 5.86 -9.13 1.20
CA TRP A 100 6.44 -8.62 2.43
C TRP A 100 5.46 -7.72 3.18
N VAL A 101 4.96 -6.69 2.51
CA VAL A 101 4.11 -5.66 3.12
C VAL A 101 2.72 -6.15 3.49
N ALA A 102 2.29 -7.29 2.93
CA ALA A 102 1.02 -7.93 3.31
C ALA A 102 0.95 -8.26 4.80
N HIS A 103 2.09 -8.43 5.48
CA HIS A 103 2.13 -8.85 6.87
C HIS A 103 3.14 -8.08 7.73
N ARG A 104 4.19 -7.51 7.13
CA ARG A 104 5.33 -6.92 7.86
C ARG A 104 5.41 -5.42 7.65
N ALA A 105 6.05 -4.76 8.61
CA ALA A 105 6.51 -3.39 8.41
C ALA A 105 7.53 -3.33 7.25
N PRO A 106 7.50 -2.29 6.41
CA PRO A 106 8.48 -2.09 5.36
C PRO A 106 9.88 -1.88 5.95
N GLY A 107 10.91 -2.34 5.23
CA GLY A 107 12.32 -2.08 5.55
C GLY A 107 13.04 -1.22 4.51
N THR A 108 12.41 -0.99 3.36
CA THR A 108 12.95 -0.22 2.23
C THR A 108 11.95 0.83 1.75
N LEU A 109 12.43 1.82 0.99
CA LEU A 109 11.57 2.86 0.41
C LEU A 109 10.52 2.26 -0.53
N ARG A 110 10.92 1.26 -1.33
CA ARG A 110 10.01 0.56 -2.25
C ARG A 110 8.88 -0.15 -1.50
N GLU A 111 9.20 -0.82 -0.39
CA GLU A 111 8.19 -1.46 0.47
C GLU A 111 7.28 -0.43 1.14
N ALA A 112 7.85 0.66 1.65
CA ALA A 112 7.07 1.72 2.31
C ALA A 112 6.08 2.37 1.34
N LEU A 113 6.53 2.72 0.13
CA LEU A 113 5.68 3.28 -0.92
C LEU A 113 4.58 2.30 -1.35
N GLN A 114 4.89 1.02 -1.51
CA GLN A 114 3.89 0.01 -1.90
C GLN A 114 2.82 -0.17 -0.81
N LEU A 115 3.21 -0.22 0.46
CA LEU A 115 2.28 -0.33 1.57
C LEU A 115 1.39 0.91 1.67
N LEU A 116 1.99 2.10 1.57
CA LEU A 116 1.28 3.38 1.55
C LEU A 116 0.24 3.42 0.42
N TRP A 117 0.61 2.93 -0.76
CA TRP A 117 -0.29 2.88 -1.90
C TRP A 117 -1.47 1.93 -1.67
N PHE A 118 -1.24 0.73 -1.13
CA PHE A 118 -2.33 -0.19 -0.81
C PHE A 118 -3.29 0.36 0.23
N ALA A 119 -2.78 1.02 1.27
CA ALA A 119 -3.62 1.67 2.27
C ALA A 119 -4.47 2.81 1.66
N HIS A 120 -3.85 3.65 0.83
CA HIS A 120 -4.58 4.71 0.13
C HIS A 120 -5.68 4.16 -0.77
N LEU A 121 -5.40 3.11 -1.54
CA LEU A 121 -6.39 2.44 -2.37
C LEU A 121 -7.51 1.81 -1.54
N GLY A 122 -7.18 1.18 -0.41
CA GLY A 122 -8.17 0.61 0.51
C GLY A 122 -9.16 1.66 1.01
N ILE A 123 -8.67 2.81 1.48
CA ILE A 123 -9.50 3.93 1.94
C ILE A 123 -10.38 4.45 0.79
N LYS A 124 -9.81 4.60 -0.40
CA LYS A 124 -10.54 5.07 -1.58
C LYS A 124 -11.64 4.10 -2.04
N LEU A 125 -11.44 2.80 -1.86
CA LEU A 125 -12.44 1.78 -2.19
C LEU A 125 -13.58 1.72 -1.16
N ASP A 126 -13.26 1.94 0.12
CA ASP A 126 -14.21 1.85 1.23
C ASP A 126 -15.13 3.09 1.30
N ASP A 127 -14.57 4.27 1.52
CA ASP A 127 -15.36 5.50 1.68
C ASP A 127 -15.71 6.10 0.31
N GLY A 128 -14.83 6.07 -0.68
CA GLY A 128 -15.07 6.72 -1.98
C GLY A 128 -15.19 8.26 -1.91
N GLY A 129 -14.99 8.87 -0.73
CA GLY A 129 -14.93 10.31 -0.54
C GLY A 129 -13.72 10.96 -1.24
N VAL A 130 -13.76 12.28 -1.34
CA VAL A 130 -12.69 13.11 -1.91
C VAL A 130 -11.85 13.73 -0.79
N GLY A 131 -10.58 14.05 -1.06
CA GLY A 131 -9.74 14.76 -0.08
C GLY A 131 -9.01 13.90 0.95
N HIS A 132 -8.70 12.63 0.66
CA HIS A 132 -7.71 11.89 1.46
C HIS A 132 -6.31 12.29 1.01
N SER A 133 -5.59 13.01 1.87
CA SER A 133 -4.24 13.48 1.63
C SER A 133 -3.21 12.54 2.27
N PHE A 134 -2.03 12.44 1.66
CA PHE A 134 -0.90 11.72 2.25
C PHE A 134 -0.27 12.45 3.45
N GLY A 135 -0.65 13.70 3.71
CA GLY A 135 -0.07 14.51 4.78
C GLY A 135 1.43 14.76 4.56
N ARG A 136 2.22 14.66 5.63
CA ARG A 136 3.68 14.87 5.61
C ARG A 136 4.44 13.64 5.13
N PHE A 137 4.14 13.24 3.90
CA PHE A 137 4.73 12.09 3.21
C PHE A 137 6.26 12.09 3.20
N ASP A 138 6.84 13.29 3.12
CA ASP A 138 8.27 13.52 3.23
C ASP A 138 8.84 13.00 4.54
N GLN A 139 8.17 13.27 5.67
CA GLN A 139 8.71 12.97 6.99
C GLN A 139 8.74 11.49 7.32
N TYR A 140 7.63 10.78 7.07
CA TYR A 140 7.55 9.36 7.42
C TYR A 140 8.23 8.45 6.39
N LEU A 141 8.51 8.94 5.18
CA LEU A 141 9.32 8.18 4.20
C LEU A 141 10.81 8.49 4.25
N PHE A 142 11.21 9.66 4.77
CA PHE A 142 12.60 10.05 4.84
C PHE A 142 13.53 8.99 5.48
N PRO A 143 13.16 8.31 6.58
CA PRO A 143 14.02 7.26 7.16
C PRO A 143 14.33 6.13 6.17
N PHE A 144 13.34 5.72 5.36
CA PHE A 144 13.52 4.68 4.35
C PHE A 144 14.36 5.18 3.16
N TYR A 145 14.12 6.42 2.73
CA TYR A 145 14.90 7.06 1.66
C TYR A 145 16.38 7.17 2.04
N ALA A 146 16.68 7.71 3.22
CA ALA A 146 18.05 7.86 3.70
C ALA A 146 18.74 6.50 3.85
N ALA A 147 18.07 5.51 4.47
CA ALA A 147 18.62 4.19 4.66
C ALA A 147 18.90 3.44 3.35
N ASP A 148 18.08 3.63 2.31
CA ASP A 148 18.29 3.02 0.99
C ASP A 148 19.43 3.67 0.22
N LEU A 149 19.61 4.99 0.34
CA LEU A 149 20.76 5.69 -0.23
C LEU A 149 22.07 5.28 0.46
N ASP A 150 22.08 5.28 1.80
CA ASP A 150 23.28 4.96 2.59
C ASP A 150 23.73 3.51 2.36
N ALA A 151 22.78 2.60 2.14
CA ALA A 151 23.07 1.20 1.83
C ALA A 151 23.35 0.94 0.34
N GLY A 152 23.30 1.96 -0.51
CA GLY A 152 23.49 1.81 -1.96
C GLY A 152 22.41 0.96 -2.65
N ARG A 153 21.22 0.81 -2.05
CA ARG A 153 20.10 0.06 -2.63
C ARG A 153 19.40 0.85 -3.74
N LEU A 154 19.46 2.18 -3.65
CA LEU A 154 18.90 3.10 -4.64
C LEU A 154 19.87 4.25 -4.88
N THR A 155 19.88 4.75 -6.11
CA THR A 155 20.37 6.08 -6.45
C THR A 155 19.28 7.12 -6.21
N ARG A 156 19.66 8.41 -6.20
CA ARG A 156 18.69 9.51 -6.08
C ARG A 156 17.66 9.51 -7.21
N ASP A 157 18.10 9.18 -8.44
CA ASP A 157 17.23 9.15 -9.62
C ASP A 157 16.24 8.00 -9.56
N GLU A 158 16.68 6.79 -9.17
CA GLU A 158 15.79 5.63 -8.96
C GLU A 158 14.78 5.89 -7.83
N ALA A 159 15.21 6.53 -6.74
CA ALA A 159 14.30 6.91 -5.66
C ALA A 159 13.27 7.95 -6.13
N ALA A 160 13.67 8.93 -6.96
CA ALA A 160 12.74 9.90 -7.53
C ALA A 160 11.74 9.22 -8.46
N GLU A 161 12.18 8.29 -9.31
CA GLU A 161 11.28 7.52 -10.18
C GLU A 161 10.25 6.73 -9.35
N LEU A 162 10.69 6.03 -8.31
CA LEU A 162 9.80 5.27 -7.41
C LEU A 162 8.75 6.16 -6.74
N ILE A 163 9.14 7.34 -6.28
CA ILE A 163 8.23 8.29 -5.64
C ILE A 163 7.22 8.84 -6.64
N LEU A 164 7.61 9.05 -7.90
CA LEU A 164 6.74 9.62 -8.94
C LEU A 164 5.79 8.58 -9.57
N GLN A 165 6.14 7.29 -9.54
CA GLN A 165 5.35 6.22 -10.15
C GLN A 165 3.85 6.22 -9.77
N PRO A 166 3.43 6.35 -8.49
CA PRO A 166 2.02 6.42 -8.11
C PRO A 166 1.27 7.60 -8.74
N TYR A 167 1.95 8.74 -8.92
CA TYR A 167 1.38 9.93 -9.55
C TYR A 167 1.23 9.75 -11.07
N LEU A 168 2.20 9.10 -11.71
CA LEU A 168 2.18 8.79 -13.14
C LEU A 168 1.12 7.74 -13.47
N ALA A 169 1.00 6.68 -12.68
CA ALA A 169 -0.01 5.63 -12.89
C ALA A 169 -1.43 6.22 -12.91
N ARG A 170 -1.72 7.19 -12.03
CA ARG A 170 -3.02 7.89 -11.99
C ARG A 170 -3.25 8.76 -13.21
N MET A 171 -2.23 9.48 -13.69
CA MET A 171 -2.33 10.30 -14.91
C MET A 171 -2.53 9.42 -16.17
N CYS A 172 -1.87 8.27 -16.25
CA CYS A 172 -2.06 7.32 -17.36
C CYS A 172 -3.43 6.63 -17.31
N SER A 173 -3.99 6.40 -16.13
CA SER A 173 -5.36 5.88 -15.99
C SER A 173 -6.45 6.91 -16.33
N ALA A 174 -6.09 8.20 -16.47
CA ALA A 174 -7.02 9.28 -16.78
C ALA A 174 -7.30 9.47 -18.30
N ARG A 175 -6.95 8.50 -19.15
CA ARG A 175 -7.41 8.42 -20.55
C ARG A 175 -7.87 7.00 -20.87
N VAL A 176 -9.19 6.78 -20.88
CA VAL A 176 -10.01 6.37 -22.04
C VAL A 176 -11.48 6.59 -21.65
N SER A 177 -12.05 7.67 -22.14
CA SER A 177 -13.49 7.83 -22.41
C SER A 177 -13.62 8.88 -23.50
#